data_AF-A0A6A0A4Q7-F1
#
_entry.id   AF-A0A6A0A4Q7-F1
#
_cell.length_a   1.000
_cell.length_b   1.000
_cell.length_c   1.000
_cell.angle_alpha   90.00
_cell.angle_beta   90.00
_cell.angle_gamma   90.00
#
_symmetry.space_group_name_H-M   'P 1'
#
loop_
_entity.id
_entity.type
_entity.pdbx_description
1 polymer ?
#
loop_
_entity_poly.entity_id
_entity_poly.type
_entity_poly.pdbx_seq_one_letter_code
_entity_poly.pdbx_strand_id
1 'polypeptide(L)'
;MKASRQLERVQIDAKTLNLLKTLEVTDTQEFIPVQLVADFATLVGTYAKGFAVIIEPFDSRLPNIPDPVIQLSCLDASLAMRPIFSKFQSVV
;
A
#
# COMPACT_ATOMS: atom_id res chain seq x y z
N MET A 1 -13.65 -19.45 -11.10
CA MET A 1 -13.27 -19.90 -9.73
C MET A 1 -11.99 -19.25 -9.15
N LYS A 2 -11.57 -18.04 -9.58
CA LYS A 2 -10.38 -17.34 -9.06
C LYS A 2 -10.68 -15.98 -8.36
N ALA A 3 -11.92 -15.50 -8.41
CA ALA A 3 -12.29 -14.19 -7.87
C ALA A 3 -12.32 -14.15 -6.33
N SER A 4 -12.68 -15.26 -5.68
CA SER A 4 -12.89 -15.30 -4.22
C SER A 4 -11.61 -15.17 -3.39
N ARG A 5 -10.42 -15.48 -3.94
CA ARG A 5 -9.13 -15.36 -3.22
C ARG A 5 -8.52 -13.95 -3.25
N GLN A 6 -9.04 -13.04 -4.08
CA GLN A 6 -8.57 -11.65 -4.15
C GLN A 6 -9.25 -10.76 -3.10
N LEU A 7 -10.50 -11.07 -2.73
CA LEU A 7 -11.25 -10.31 -1.72
C LEU A 7 -10.63 -10.37 -0.32
N GLU A 8 -9.95 -11.46 0.03
CA GLU A 8 -9.40 -11.66 1.37
C GLU A 8 -8.15 -10.81 1.67
N ARG A 9 -7.48 -10.26 0.65
CA ARG A 9 -6.20 -9.55 0.81
C ARG A 9 -6.32 -8.03 1.00
N VAL A 10 -7.45 -7.44 0.61
CA VAL A 10 -7.73 -5.99 0.73
C VAL A 10 -8.31 -5.62 2.11
N GLN A 11 -8.40 -6.58 3.03
CA GLN A 11 -9.18 -6.45 4.25
C GLN A 11 -8.59 -5.48 5.28
N ILE A 12 -7.28 -5.19 5.22
CA ILE A 12 -6.58 -4.42 6.27
C ILE A 12 -6.93 -2.92 6.18
N ASP A 13 -6.88 -2.29 5.00
CA ASP A 13 -7.23 -0.86 4.83
C ASP A 13 -8.70 -0.60 5.17
N ALA A 14 -9.59 -1.50 4.73
CA ALA A 14 -11.01 -1.41 5.04
C ALA A 14 -11.27 -1.49 6.56
N LYS A 15 -10.44 -2.24 7.31
CA LYS A 15 -10.58 -2.38 8.76
C LYS A 15 -10.13 -1.13 9.51
N THR A 16 -9.02 -0.51 9.12
CA THR A 16 -8.53 0.75 9.72
C THR A 16 -9.52 1.89 9.53
N LEU A 17 -10.04 2.06 8.30
CA LEU A 17 -11.04 3.10 8.02
C LEU A 17 -12.36 2.89 8.79
N ASN A 18 -12.79 1.64 8.95
CA ASN A 18 -13.99 1.32 9.73
C ASN A 18 -13.81 1.62 11.22
N LEU A 19 -12.65 1.32 11.79
CA LEU A 19 -12.34 1.61 13.19
C LEU A 19 -12.35 3.12 13.48
N LEU A 20 -11.74 3.94 12.62
CA LEU A 20 -11.73 5.40 12.79
C LEU A 20 -13.14 6.00 12.73
N LYS A 21 -14.02 5.45 11.87
CA LYS A 21 -15.42 5.85 11.79
C LYS A 21 -16.23 5.43 13.01
N THR A 22 -16.03 4.21 13.52
CA THR A 22 -16.73 3.72 14.72
C THR A 22 -16.33 4.47 15.98
N LEU A 23 -15.09 4.95 16.06
CA LEU A 23 -14.58 5.73 17.18
C LEU A 23 -14.93 7.22 17.11
N GLU A 24 -15.70 7.66 16.09
CA GLU A 24 -16.09 9.05 15.87
C GLU A 24 -14.91 10.04 15.95
N VAL A 25 -13.73 9.61 15.45
CA VAL A 25 -12.53 10.44 15.47
C VAL A 25 -12.74 11.63 14.54
N THR A 26 -12.69 12.84 15.10
CA THR A 26 -12.84 14.09 14.35
C THR A 26 -11.53 14.54 13.70
N ASP A 27 -10.39 14.28 14.34
CA ASP A 27 -9.06 14.60 13.80
C ASP A 27 -8.39 13.36 13.18
N THR A 28 -8.49 13.28 11.85
CA THR A 28 -7.91 12.18 11.07
C THR A 28 -6.42 12.38 10.79
N GLN A 29 -5.87 13.57 11.02
CA GLN A 29 -4.47 13.86 10.70
C GLN A 29 -3.51 13.13 11.65
N GLU A 30 -3.90 12.96 12.91
CA GLU A 30 -3.10 12.22 13.91
C GLU A 30 -2.90 10.75 13.53
N PHE A 31 -3.80 10.18 12.72
CA PHE A 31 -3.79 8.77 12.34
C PHE A 31 -3.15 8.48 10.98
N ILE A 32 -2.57 9.48 10.31
CA ILE A 32 -1.85 9.31 9.04
C ILE A 32 -0.75 8.22 9.15
N PRO A 33 0.06 8.14 10.21
CA PRO A 33 1.08 7.09 10.33
C PRO A 33 0.47 5.69 10.41
N VAL A 34 -0.69 5.54 11.05
CA VAL A 34 -1.41 4.26 11.16
C VAL A 34 -1.98 3.86 9.79
N GLN A 35 -2.56 4.82 9.07
CA GLN A 35 -3.04 4.61 7.71
C GLN A 35 -1.90 4.16 6.78
N LEU A 36 -0.73 4.81 6.87
CA LEU A 36 0.43 4.46 6.06
C LEU A 36 0.91 3.01 6.31
N VAL A 37 0.94 2.57 7.56
CA VAL A 37 1.30 1.18 7.91
C VAL A 37 0.24 0.19 7.42
N ALA A 38 -1.05 0.54 7.53
CA ALA A 38 -2.13 -0.28 7.02
C ALA A 38 -2.04 -0.45 5.49
N ASP A 39 -1.86 0.65 4.76
CA ASP A 39 -1.72 0.65 3.31
C ASP A 39 -0.51 -0.19 2.87
N PHE A 40 0.62 -0.05 3.58
CA PHE A 40 1.81 -0.87 3.35
C PHE A 40 1.52 -2.37 3.56
N ALA A 41 0.86 -2.73 4.68
CA ALA A 41 0.49 -4.11 4.97
C ALA A 41 -0.48 -4.69 3.93
N THR A 42 -1.43 -3.89 3.46
CA THR A 42 -2.38 -4.28 2.41
C THR A 42 -1.66 -4.52 1.09
N LEU A 43 -0.77 -3.63 0.66
CA LEU A 43 -0.04 -3.79 -0.60
C LEU A 43 0.88 -5.02 -0.57
N VAL A 44 1.64 -5.22 0.51
CA VAL A 44 2.53 -6.38 0.69
C VAL A 44 1.72 -7.69 0.78
N GLY A 45 0.57 -7.68 1.47
CA GLY A 45 -0.32 -8.85 1.55
C GLY A 45 -1.00 -9.17 0.21
N THR A 46 -1.35 -8.14 -0.56
CA THR A 46 -2.08 -8.26 -1.83
C THR A 46 -1.19 -8.67 -2.99
N TYR A 47 -0.06 -8.01 -3.17
CA TYR A 47 0.81 -8.17 -4.34
C TYR A 47 2.09 -8.93 -4.01
N ALA A 48 2.11 -10.22 -4.37
CA ALA A 48 3.30 -11.07 -4.20
C ALA A 48 4.32 -10.96 -5.35
N LYS A 49 3.98 -10.31 -6.47
CA LYS A 49 4.80 -10.21 -7.67
C LYS A 49 4.78 -8.78 -8.21
N GLY A 50 5.91 -8.34 -8.77
CA GLY A 50 6.03 -7.00 -9.36
C GLY A 50 6.24 -5.89 -8.35
N PHE A 51 6.50 -6.22 -7.09
CA PHE A 51 6.87 -5.27 -6.03
C PHE A 51 8.20 -5.70 -5.39
N ALA A 52 8.97 -4.72 -4.93
CA ALA A 52 10.20 -4.91 -4.17
C ALA A 52 10.16 -4.09 -2.88
N VAL A 53 10.60 -4.68 -1.78
CA VAL A 53 10.81 -3.98 -0.51
C VAL A 53 12.29 -3.66 -0.41
N ILE A 54 12.61 -2.39 -0.28
CA ILE A 54 13.97 -1.87 -0.14
C ILE A 54 14.10 -1.35 1.28
N ILE A 55 15.14 -1.79 1.98
CA ILE A 55 15.43 -1.40 3.36
C ILE A 55 16.81 -0.77 3.37
N GLU A 56 16.88 0.51 3.72
CA GLU A 56 18.11 1.28 3.77
C GLU A 56 18.38 1.66 5.22
N PRO A 57 19.48 1.19 5.83
CA PRO A 57 19.77 1.45 7.24
C PRO A 57 20.33 2.86 7.51
N PHE A 58 20.90 3.51 6.49
CA PHE A 58 21.57 4.80 6.59
C PHE A 58 21.29 5.64 5.33
N ASP A 59 21.21 6.96 5.50
CA ASP A 59 21.22 7.88 4.36
C ASP A 59 22.64 7.91 3.75
N SER A 60 22.70 7.79 2.42
CA SER A 60 23.92 7.96 1.60
C SER A 60 24.73 9.23 1.93
N ARG A 61 24.07 10.30 2.39
CA ARG A 61 24.69 11.59 2.73
C ARG A 61 25.27 11.62 4.14
N LEU A 62 24.81 10.74 5.04
CA LEU A 62 25.13 10.74 6.47
C LEU A 62 25.33 9.30 6.98
N PRO A 63 26.38 8.57 6.54
CA PRO A 63 26.53 7.14 6.78
C PRO A 63 26.74 6.75 8.26
N ASN A 64 27.09 7.70 9.12
CA ASN A 64 27.33 7.47 10.55
C ASN A 64 26.09 7.75 11.42
N ILE A 65 25.01 8.25 10.84
CA ILE A 65 23.77 8.55 11.56
C ILE A 65 22.73 7.50 11.14
N PRO A 66 22.26 6.62 12.05
CA PRO A 66 21.21 5.67 11.74
C PRO A 66 19.92 6.39 11.35
N ASP A 67 19.44 6.12 10.13
CA ASP A 67 18.17 6.64 9.61
C ASP A 67 17.50 5.54 8.75
N PRO A 68 16.87 4.54 9.39
CA PRO A 68 16.35 3.38 8.69
C PRO A 68 15.07 3.73 7.92
N VAL A 69 15.09 3.56 6.61
CA VAL A 69 13.94 3.77 5.72
C VAL A 69 13.52 2.45 5.07
N ILE A 70 12.20 2.23 5.03
CA ILE A 70 11.59 1.11 4.31
C ILE A 70 10.77 1.68 3.16
N GLN A 71 11.08 1.26 1.94
CA GLN A 71 10.37 1.67 0.73
C GLN A 71 9.76 0.46 0.03
N LEU A 72 8.47 0.54 -0.27
CA LEU A 72 7.78 -0.40 -1.16
C LEU A 72 7.75 0.17 -2.58
N SER A 73 8.48 -0.46 -3.50
CA SER A 73 8.59 -0.03 -4.89
C SER A 73 7.82 -0.95 -5.82
N CYS A 74 6.91 -0.40 -6.62
CA CYS A 74 6.24 -1.12 -7.69
C CYS A 74 7.14 -1.17 -8.94
N LEU A 75 7.44 -2.38 -9.42
CA LEU A 75 8.25 -2.65 -10.61
C LEU A 75 7.40 -3.00 -11.83
N ASP A 76 6.08 -3.16 -11.66
CA ASP A 76 5.14 -3.52 -12.73
C ASP A 76 3.99 -2.52 -12.83
N ALA A 77 4.17 -1.50 -13.68
CA ALA A 77 3.16 -0.47 -13.96
C ALA A 77 1.88 -1.04 -14.61
N SER A 78 1.92 -2.25 -15.18
CA SER A 78 0.74 -2.86 -15.79
C SER A 78 -0.36 -3.14 -14.75
N LEU A 79 0.01 -3.33 -13.47
CA LEU A 79 -0.94 -3.58 -12.39
C LEU A 79 -1.91 -2.40 -12.21
N ALA A 80 -1.41 -1.16 -12.32
CA ALA A 80 -2.23 0.05 -12.24
C ALA A 80 -3.08 0.27 -13.51
N MET A 81 -2.54 -0.09 -14.68
CA MET A 81 -3.20 0.15 -15.96
C MET A 81 -4.26 -0.91 -16.33
N ARG A 82 -4.15 -2.14 -15.83
CA ARG A 82 -5.11 -3.24 -16.06
C ARG A 82 -6.59 -2.85 -15.94
N PRO A 83 -7.05 -2.21 -14.83
CA PRO A 83 -8.46 -1.85 -14.70
C PRO A 83 -8.90 -0.82 -15.74
N ILE A 84 -7.99 0.06 -16.20
CA ILE A 84 -8.30 1.09 -17.20
C ILE A 84 -8.58 0.42 -18.54
N PHE A 85 -7.66 -0.43 -19.02
CA PHE A 85 -7.85 -1.16 -20.28
C PHE A 85 -9.02 -2.15 -20.25
N SER A 86 -9.41 -2.64 -19.08
CA SER A 86 -10.61 -3.49 -18.96
C SER A 86 -11.93 -2.71 -19.04
N LYS A 87 -11.92 -1.41 -18.72
CA LYS A 87 -13.14 -0.58 -18.63
C LYS A 87 -13.42 0.19 -19.91
N PHE A 88 -12.39 0.60 -20.65
CA PHE A 88 -12.54 1.47 -21.81
C PHE A 88 -12.16 0.73 -23.09
N GLN A 89 -13.02 0.84 -24.12
CA GLN A 89 -12.83 0.19 -25.42
C GLN A 89 -11.69 0.82 -26.23
N SER A 90 -11.42 2.11 -26.01
CA SER A 90 -10.35 2.84 -26.68
C SER A 90 -9.66 3.74 -25.66
N VAL A 91 -8.34 3.63 -25.58
CA VAL A 91 -7.46 4.49 -24.79
C VAL A 91 -6.37 4.94 -25.76
N VAL A 92 -6.48 6.17 -26.26
CA VAL A 92 -5.59 6.79 -27.25
C VAL A 92 -4.99 8.04 -26.62
#